data_AF-Q7VD17-F1
#
_entry.id   AF-Q7VD17-F1
#
_cell.length_a   1.000
_cell.length_b   1.000
_cell.length_c   1.000
_cell.angle_alpha   90.00
_cell.angle_beta   90.00
_cell.angle_gamma   90.00
#
_symmetry.space_group_name_H-M   'P 1'
#
loop_
_entity.id
_entity.type
_entity.pdbx_description
1 polymer ?
#
loop_
_entity_poly.entity_id
_entity_poly.type
_entity_poly.pdbx_seq_one_letter_code
_entity_poly.pdbx_strand_id
1 'polypeptide(L)' 'MANEVFNSSLFVIGTYLFLGTLYLVFIPLGLYFWMNTRWNYMGKIERLLIYSLVFLFFPGLILFAPFLNLRMNGQGDV' A
#
# COMPACT_ATOMS: atom_id res chain seq x y z
N MET A 1 27.97 27.50 3.67
CA MET A 1 27.47 26.65 4.78
C MET A 1 25.95 26.61 4.87
N ALA A 2 25.25 27.76 4.94
CA ALA A 2 23.77 27.75 5.01
C ALA A 2 23.09 27.02 3.83
N ASN A 3 23.56 27.24 2.59
CA ASN A 3 23.01 26.56 1.40
C ASN A 3 23.20 25.03 1.44
N GLU A 4 24.35 24.55 1.92
CA GLU A 4 24.64 23.12 2.05
C GLU A 4 23.70 22.46 3.07
N VAL A 5 23.48 23.12 4.22
CA VAL A 5 22.54 22.63 5.25
C VAL A 5 21.11 22.62 4.69
N PHE A 6 20.68 23.69 4.03
CA PHE A 6 19.34 23.76 3.44
C PHE A 6 19.10 22.67 2.38
N ASN A 7 20.05 22.46 1.47
CA ASN A 7 19.96 21.40 0.47
C ASN A 7 19.88 20.01 1.12
N SER A 8 20.68 19.78 2.15
CA SER A 8 20.65 18.52 2.92
C SER A 8 19.28 18.32 3.59
N SER A 9 18.73 19.37 4.21
CA SER A 9 17.41 19.32 4.84
C SER A 9 16.30 19.05 3.82
N LEU A 10 16.32 19.72 2.66
CA LEU A 10 15.35 19.46 1.58
C LEU A 10 15.43 18.03 1.06
N PHE A 11 16.63 17.50 0.87
CA PHE A 11 16.82 16.11 0.44
C PHE A 11 16.25 15.13 1.45
N VAL A 12 16.49 15.36 2.75
CA VAL A 12 15.94 14.54 3.84
C VAL A 12 14.41 14.60 3.85
N ILE A 13 13.82 15.79 3.77
CA ILE A 13 12.36 15.96 3.72
C ILE A 13 11.77 15.26 2.50
N GLY A 14 12.37 15.45 1.32
CA GLY A 14 11.95 14.78 0.09
C GLY A 14 12.02 13.26 0.21
N THR A 15 13.06 12.73 0.84
CA THR A 15 13.22 11.30 1.11
C THR A 15 12.09 10.77 2.01
N TYR A 16 11.79 11.46 3.11
CA TYR A 16 10.71 11.05 4.01
C TYR A 16 9.32 11.17 3.35
N LEU A 17 9.07 12.20 2.55
CA LEU A 17 7.82 12.33 1.79
C LEU A 17 7.67 11.19 0.77
N PHE A 18 8.75 10.82 0.08
CA PHE A 18 8.75 9.72 -0.86
C PHE A 18 8.46 8.38 -0.18
N LEU A 19 9.20 8.07 0.89
CA LEU A 19 9.00 6.85 1.67
C LEU A 19 7.61 6.81 2.31
N GLY A 20 7.14 7.94 2.85
CA GLY A 20 5.81 8.08 3.42
C GLY A 20 4.72 7.83 2.39
N THR A 21 4.88 8.34 1.17
CA THR A 21 3.91 8.12 0.07
C THR A 21 3.92 6.67 -0.40
N LEU A 22 5.10 6.03 -0.50
CA LEU A 22 5.18 4.59 -0.79
C LEU A 22 4.46 3.77 0.28
N TYR A 23 4.72 4.09 1.56
CA TYR A 23 4.16 3.38 2.71
C TYR A 23 2.64 3.56 2.85
N LEU A 24 2.13 4.79 2.68
CA LEU A 24 0.72 5.11 2.90
C LEU A 24 -0.14 4.96 1.66
N VAL A 25 0.41 5.04 0.44
CA VAL A 25 -0.37 5.10 -0.81
C VAL A 25 -0.05 3.95 -1.74
N PHE A 26 1.16 3.90 -2.30
CA PHE A 26 1.45 2.99 -3.41
C PHE A 26 1.45 1.51 -3.01
N ILE A 27 2.10 1.14 -1.89
CA ILE A 27 2.12 -0.25 -1.44
C ILE A 27 0.73 -0.73 -1.00
N PRO A 28 -0.04 0.02 -0.19
CA PRO A 28 -1.42 -0.35 0.14
C PRO A 28 -2.30 -0.59 -1.08
N LEU A 29 -2.27 0.30 -2.07
CA LEU A 29 -3.04 0.12 -3.32
C LEU A 29 -2.58 -1.12 -4.10
N GLY A 30 -1.27 -1.35 -4.16
CA GLY A 30 -0.70 -2.57 -4.76
C GLY A 30 -1.14 -3.84 -4.04
N LEU A 31 -1.21 -3.82 -2.70
CA LEU A 31 -1.72 -4.93 -1.89
C LEU A 31 -3.19 -5.19 -2.15
N TYR A 32 -4.04 -4.15 -2.20
CA TYR A 32 -5.44 -4.30 -2.57
C TYR A 32 -5.61 -4.98 -3.93
N PHE A 33 -4.85 -4.54 -4.94
CA PHE A 33 -4.86 -5.14 -6.27
C PHE A 33 -4.42 -6.61 -6.26
N TRP A 34 -3.32 -6.92 -5.56
CA TRP A 34 -2.79 -8.28 -5.47
C TRP A 34 -3.75 -9.23 -4.77
N MET A 35 -4.26 -8.82 -3.61
CA MET A 35 -5.23 -9.59 -2.84
C MET A 35 -6.49 -9.84 -3.65
N ASN A 36 -7.07 -8.82 -4.28
CA ASN A 36 -8.27 -8.98 -5.11
C ASN A 36 -8.09 -9.98 -6.25
N THR A 37 -6.90 -9.99 -6.88
CA THR A 37 -6.63 -10.85 -8.04
C THR A 37 -6.37 -12.29 -7.65
N ARG A 38 -5.64 -12.53 -6.55
CA ARG A 38 -5.05 -13.86 -6.29
C ARG A 38 -5.55 -14.54 -5.03
N TRP A 39 -6.43 -13.93 -4.24
CA TRP A 39 -6.84 -14.46 -2.91
C TRP A 39 -7.14 -15.97 -2.89
N ASN A 40 -7.88 -16.45 -3.88
CA ASN A 40 -8.32 -17.85 -3.99
C ASN A 40 -7.21 -18.82 -4.44
N TYR A 41 -6.12 -18.31 -5.03
CA TYR A 41 -5.01 -19.09 -5.58
C TYR A 41 -3.73 -18.99 -4.76
N MET A 42 -3.69 -18.16 -3.72
CA MET A 42 -2.48 -17.95 -2.89
C MET A 42 -2.08 -19.22 -2.14
N GLY A 43 -0.80 -19.60 -2.29
CA GLY A 43 -0.20 -20.67 -1.50
C GLY A 43 0.02 -20.28 -0.03
N LYS A 44 0.38 -21.25 0.83
CA LYS A 44 0.58 -21.02 2.27
C LYS A 44 1.65 -19.98 2.61
N ILE A 45 2.78 -19.98 1.89
CA ILE A 45 3.89 -19.03 2.10
C ILE A 45 3.49 -17.64 1.64
N GLU A 46 2.89 -17.54 0.45
CA GLU A 46 2.38 -16.28 -0.09
C GLU A 46 1.36 -15.66 0.85
N ARG A 47 0.39 -16.45 1.34
CA ARG A 47 -0.63 -15.97 2.28
C ARG A 47 -0.03 -15.47 3.59
N LEU A 48 0.98 -16.16 4.13
CA LEU A 48 1.70 -15.70 5.32
C LEU A 48 2.35 -14.33 5.07
N LEU A 49 3.06 -14.17 3.95
CA LEU A 49 3.70 -12.91 3.59
C LEU A 49 2.68 -11.79 3.38
N ILE A 50 1.57 -12.05 2.68
CA ILE A 50 0.51 -11.06 2.47
C ILE A 50 -0.11 -10.63 3.80
N TYR A 51 -0.36 -11.54 4.74
CA TYR A 51 -0.83 -11.15 6.08
C TYR A 51 0.19 -10.26 6.80
N SER A 52 1.47 -10.61 6.77
CA SER A 52 2.51 -9.76 7.36
C SER A 52 2.56 -8.36 6.72
N LEU A 53 2.42 -8.28 5.40
CA LEU A 53 2.38 -7.00 4.68
C LEU A 53 1.13 -6.19 5.01
N VAL A 54 -0.04 -6.84 5.13
CA VAL A 54 -1.27 -6.15 5.55
C VAL A 54 -1.09 -5.52 6.93
N PHE A 55 -0.45 -6.20 7.88
CA PHE A 55 -0.16 -5.61 9.19
C PHE A 55 0.88 -4.49 9.12
N LEU A 56 1.95 -4.68 8.34
CA LEU A 56 3.00 -3.68 8.18
C LEU A 56 2.46 -2.37 7.56
N PHE A 57 1.58 -2.48 6.58
CA PHE A 57 1.02 -1.35 5.82
C PHE A 57 -0.44 -1.03 6.22
N PHE A 58 -0.90 -1.52 7.38
CA PHE A 58 -2.27 -1.33 7.86
C PHE A 58 -2.71 0.14 7.91
N PRO A 59 -1.88 1.10 8.37
CA PRO A 59 -2.24 2.53 8.36
C PRO A 59 -2.51 3.07 6.96
N GLY A 60 -1.83 2.55 5.93
CA GLY A 60 -2.10 2.95 4.55
C GLY A 60 -3.36 2.29 3.99
N LEU A 61 -3.60 1.01 4.31
CA LEU A 61 -4.79 0.29 3.85
C LEU A 61 -6.09 0.95 4.36
N ILE A 62 -6.14 1.33 5.65
CA ILE A 62 -7.35 1.95 6.22
C ILE A 62 -7.71 3.30 5.58
N LEU A 63 -6.73 4.03 5.02
CA LEU A 63 -7.00 5.28 4.29
C LEU A 63 -7.83 5.06 3.02
N PHE A 64 -7.63 3.92 2.34
CA PHE A 64 -8.32 3.62 1.09
C PHE A 64 -9.53 2.71 1.26
N ALA A 65 -9.66 2.01 2.40
CA ALA A 65 -10.76 1.09 2.67
C ALA A 65 -12.17 1.66 2.41
N PRO A 66 -12.49 2.93 2.75
CA PRO A 66 -13.83 3.48 2.49
C PRO A 66 -14.14 3.72 1.00
N PHE A 67 -13.12 3.78 0.15
CA PHE A 67 -13.24 4.19 -1.25
C PHE A 67 -13.21 3.01 -2.23
N LEU A 68 -12.75 1.84 -1.79
CA LEU A 68 -12.58 0.66 -2.65
C LEU A 68 -13.74 -0.33 -2.46
N ASN A 69 -14.48 -0.59 -3.53
CA ASN A 69 -15.49 -1.65 -3.60
C ASN A 69 -14.95 -2.83 -4.39
N LEU A 70 -14.56 -3.90 -3.70
CA LEU A 70 -13.96 -5.12 -4.27
C LEU A 70 -14.96 -6.29 -4.36
N ARG A 71 -16.25 -5.97 -4.53
CA ARG A 71 -17.28 -7.00 -4.73
C ARG A 71 -17.09 -7.69 -6.09
N MET A 72 -17.47 -8.95 -6.16
CA MET A 72 -17.44 -9.71 -7.40
C MET A 72 -18.42 -9.08 -8.40
N ASN A 73 -17.91 -8.68 -9.57
CA ASN A 73 -18.75 -8.18 -10.66
C ASN A 73 -19.57 -9.33 -11.25
N GLY A 74 -20.85 -9.10 -11.55
CA GLY A 74 -21.71 -10.06 -12.25
C GLY A 74 -22.38 -11.13 -11.38
N GLN A 75 -22.28 -11.07 -10.04
CA GLN A 75 -23.00 -12.00 -9.15
C GLN A 75 -24.51 -11.70 -9.00
N GLY A 76 -25.05 -10.71 -9.72
CA GLY A 76 -26.47 -10.32 -9.65
C GLY A 76 -27.20 -10.26 -11.00
N ASP A 77 -26.50 -10.47 -12.12
CA ASP A 77 -27.08 -10.42 -13.47
C ASP A 77 -27.26 -11.87 -13.96
N VAL A 78 -28.33 -12.52 -13.49
CA VAL A 78 -28.84 -13.81 -14.01
C VAL A 78 -30.20 -13.62 -14.64
#